data_AF-A0A950QV52-F1
#
_entry.id   AF-A0A950QV52-F1
#
_cell.length_a   1.000
_cell.length_b   1.000
_cell.length_c   1.000
_cell.angle_alpha   90.00
_cell.angle_beta   90.00
_cell.angle_gamma   90.00
#
_symmetry.space_group_name_H-M   'P 1'
#
loop_
_entity.id
_entity.type
_entity.pdbx_description
1 polymer ?
#
loop_
_entity_poly.entity_id
_entity_poly.type
_entity_poly.pdbx_seq_one_letter_code
_entity_poly.pdbx_strand_id
1 'polypeptide(L)'
;EFYARLKRHHGLIKPLLLNQTFLGGIGNIYADELLFAARIHPRTRASRISRPRAVILHRHLVEVLQLAIRHRGSSISDYVDGAGKQGSFQQLHNVYGREGQPCPRCGAAIRRVVLGQRSSHYCPRCQRA
;
A
#
# COMPACT_ATOMS: atom_id res chain seq x y z
N GLU A 1 -1.27 6.56 -18.88
CA GLU A 1 -0.44 5.33 -18.91
C GLU A 1 -0.78 4.31 -17.82
N PHE A 2 -0.68 4.66 -16.52
CA PHE A 2 -0.91 3.73 -15.39
C PHE A 2 -2.23 2.93 -15.45
N TYR A 3 -3.35 3.59 -15.74
CA TYR A 3 -4.65 2.91 -15.91
C TYR A 3 -4.63 1.82 -17.00
N ALA A 4 -4.05 2.11 -18.16
CA ALA A 4 -3.99 1.15 -19.27
C ALA A 4 -3.15 -0.07 -18.89
N ARG A 5 -2.06 0.14 -18.13
CA ARG A 5 -1.23 -0.96 -17.60
C ARG A 5 -2.04 -1.84 -16.64
N LEU A 6 -2.76 -1.25 -15.68
CA LEU A 6 -3.64 -2.01 -14.76
C LEU A 6 -4.69 -2.86 -15.50
N LYS A 7 -5.27 -2.33 -16.58
CA LYS A 7 -6.30 -3.03 -17.37
C LYS A 7 -5.82 -4.33 -18.03
N ARG A 8 -4.51 -4.47 -18.28
CA ARG A 8 -3.90 -5.66 -18.87
C ARG A 8 -3.67 -6.80 -17.87
N HIS A 9 -3.93 -6.58 -16.57
CA HIS A 9 -3.68 -7.56 -15.53
C HIS A 9 -4.97 -8.04 -14.85
N HIS A 10 -5.17 -9.36 -14.81
CA HIS A 10 -6.34 -10.00 -14.21
C HIS A 10 -6.15 -10.43 -12.75
N GLY A 11 -4.92 -10.32 -12.24
CA GLY A 11 -4.56 -10.60 -10.86
C GLY A 11 -5.09 -9.56 -9.85
N LEU A 12 -4.87 -9.85 -8.58
CA LEU A 12 -5.21 -8.96 -7.48
C LEU A 12 -4.26 -7.75 -7.45
N ILE A 13 -4.78 -6.58 -7.05
CA ILE A 13 -4.02 -5.32 -7.09
C ILE A 13 -2.79 -5.34 -6.17
N LYS A 14 -2.90 -5.91 -4.97
CA LYS A 14 -1.80 -5.93 -4.00
C LYS A 14 -0.58 -6.72 -4.51
N PRO A 15 -0.71 -7.99 -4.96
CA PRO A 15 0.37 -8.70 -5.65
C PRO A 15 0.92 -7.96 -6.88
N LEU A 16 0.06 -7.31 -7.67
CA LEU A 16 0.53 -6.58 -8.85
C LEU A 16 1.41 -5.37 -8.48
N LEU A 17 1.04 -4.62 -7.43
CA LEU A 17 1.84 -3.50 -6.93
C LEU A 17 3.20 -3.95 -6.37
N LEU A 18 3.31 -5.19 -5.91
CA LEU A 18 4.55 -5.79 -5.40
C LEU A 18 5.43 -6.37 -6.52
N ASN A 19 4.88 -6.57 -7.71
CA ASN A 19 5.63 -7.10 -8.84
C ASN A 19 6.60 -6.04 -9.35
N GLN A 20 7.90 -6.28 -9.19
CA GLN A 20 8.95 -5.34 -9.58
C GLN A 20 9.03 -5.12 -11.11
N THR A 21 8.52 -6.04 -11.94
CA THR A 21 8.41 -5.81 -13.39
C THR A 21 7.23 -4.91 -13.76
N PHE A 22 6.24 -4.80 -12.88
CA PHE A 22 5.14 -3.84 -13.02
C PHE A 22 5.49 -2.50 -12.39
N LEU A 23 5.98 -2.48 -11.16
CA LEU A 23 6.34 -1.26 -10.47
C LEU A 23 7.54 -1.50 -9.56
N GLY A 24 8.70 -0.98 -9.96
CA GLY A 24 9.92 -1.07 -9.18
C GLY A 24 9.87 -0.21 -7.93
N GLY A 25 10.42 -0.72 -6.82
CA GLY A 25 10.62 0.03 -5.58
C GLY A 25 9.43 0.05 -4.62
N ILE A 26 8.28 -0.55 -4.98
CA ILE A 26 7.18 -0.72 -4.05
C ILE A 26 7.33 -2.00 -3.22
N GLY A 27 7.55 -1.81 -1.93
CA GLY A 27 7.55 -2.86 -0.92
C GLY A 27 6.19 -3.09 -0.25
N ASN A 28 6.17 -4.03 0.70
CA ASN A 28 4.92 -4.46 1.35
C ASN A 28 4.24 -3.34 2.14
N ILE A 29 5.03 -2.56 2.88
CA ILE A 29 4.59 -1.42 3.68
C ILE A 29 3.85 -0.41 2.79
N TYR A 30 4.55 0.13 1.79
CA TYR A 30 3.99 1.17 0.94
C TYR A 30 2.78 0.69 0.14
N ALA A 31 2.75 -0.57 -0.28
CA ALA A 31 1.57 -1.12 -0.95
C ALA A 31 0.33 -1.20 -0.03
N ASP A 32 0.50 -1.51 1.26
CA ASP A 32 -0.62 -1.49 2.22
C ASP A 32 -1.12 -0.06 2.46
N GLU A 33 -0.20 0.85 2.77
CA GLU A 33 -0.50 2.26 3.04
C GLU A 33 -1.15 2.95 1.82
N LEU A 34 -0.65 2.67 0.63
CA LEU A 34 -1.20 3.15 -0.63
C LEU A 34 -2.64 2.69 -0.85
N LEU A 35 -2.91 1.39 -0.69
CA LEU A 35 -4.25 0.85 -0.90
C LEU A 35 -5.24 1.35 0.14
N PHE A 36 -4.78 1.59 1.38
CA PHE A 36 -5.57 2.25 2.41
C PHE A 36 -5.90 3.71 2.06
N ALA A 37 -4.89 4.49 1.65
CA ALA A 37 -5.09 5.88 1.23
C ALA A 37 -6.08 5.99 0.06
N ALA A 38 -5.93 5.11 -0.93
CA ALA A 38 -6.81 5.05 -2.09
C ALA A 38 -8.16 4.33 -1.85
N ARG A 39 -8.40 3.82 -0.63
CA ARG A 39 -9.63 3.07 -0.27
C ARG A 39 -9.93 1.90 -1.20
N ILE A 40 -8.91 1.15 -1.61
CA ILE A 40 -9.02 -0.02 -2.47
C ILE A 40 -8.74 -1.28 -1.65
N HIS A 41 -9.60 -2.29 -1.73
CA HIS A 41 -9.38 -3.56 -1.06
C HIS A 41 -8.19 -4.31 -1.71
N PRO A 42 -7.28 -4.93 -0.95
CA PRO A 42 -6.08 -5.55 -1.50
C PRO A 42 -6.37 -6.73 -2.46
N ARG A 43 -7.57 -7.35 -2.33
CA ARG A 43 -8.08 -8.39 -3.23
C ARG A 43 -8.88 -7.87 -4.44
N THR A 44 -8.98 -6.55 -4.65
CA THR A 44 -9.62 -6.03 -5.86
C THR A 44 -8.80 -6.44 -7.09
N ARG A 45 -9.43 -6.99 -8.14
CA ARG A 45 -8.75 -7.28 -9.41
C ARG A 45 -8.25 -5.98 -10.04
N ALA A 46 -7.01 -5.94 -10.48
CA ALA A 46 -6.40 -4.74 -11.06
C ALA A 46 -7.21 -4.21 -12.27
N SER A 47 -7.66 -5.11 -13.14
CA SER A 47 -8.51 -4.78 -14.29
C SER A 47 -9.91 -4.25 -13.95
N ARG A 48 -10.38 -4.39 -12.70
CA ARG A 48 -11.66 -3.83 -12.23
C ARG A 48 -11.54 -2.42 -11.65
N ILE A 49 -10.33 -1.89 -11.52
CA ILE A 49 -10.13 -0.52 -11.05
C ILE A 49 -10.56 0.44 -12.17
N SER A 50 -11.61 1.21 -11.92
CA SER A 50 -12.10 2.26 -12.84
C SER A 50 -11.03 3.34 -13.10
N ARG A 51 -11.10 4.02 -14.25
CA ARG A 51 -10.18 5.12 -14.58
C ARG A 51 -10.06 6.20 -13.50
N PRO A 52 -11.16 6.72 -12.90
CA PRO A 52 -11.05 7.71 -11.82
C PRO A 52 -10.31 7.17 -10.59
N ARG A 53 -10.62 5.93 -10.17
CA ARG A 53 -9.91 5.28 -9.05
C ARG A 53 -8.44 5.03 -9.35
N ALA A 54 -8.09 4.73 -10.60
CA ALA A 54 -6.70 4.56 -11.01
C ALA A 54 -5.91 5.89 -10.94
N VAL A 55 -6.54 7.02 -11.27
CA VAL A 55 -5.93 8.35 -11.09
C VAL A 55 -5.70 8.66 -9.61
N ILE A 56 -6.69 8.38 -8.75
CA ILE A 56 -6.56 8.55 -7.30
C ILE A 56 -5.47 7.65 -6.73
N LEU A 57 -5.43 6.38 -7.14
CA LEU A 57 -4.39 5.43 -6.73
C LEU A 57 -3.00 5.93 -7.15
N HIS A 58 -2.83 6.39 -8.38
CA HIS A 58 -1.55 6.92 -8.86
C HIS A 58 -1.11 8.16 -8.07
N ARG A 59 -2.05 9.08 -7.77
CA ARG A 59 -1.75 10.26 -6.96
C ARG A 59 -1.25 9.86 -5.56
N HIS A 60 -1.97 8.97 -4.88
CA HIS A 60 -1.56 8.49 -3.56
C HIS A 60 -0.25 7.70 -3.59
N LEU A 61 0.06 7.03 -4.71
CA LEU A 61 1.34 6.33 -4.89
C LEU A 61 2.50 7.31 -4.83
N VAL A 62 2.39 8.43 -5.55
CA VAL A 62 3.40 9.50 -5.52
C VAL A 62 3.47 10.12 -4.12
N GLU A 63 2.32 10.46 -3.51
CA GLU A 63 2.28 11.08 -2.17
C GLU A 63 2.91 10.21 -1.08
N VAL A 64 2.56 8.92 -1.03
CA VAL A 64 3.08 7.96 -0.04
C VAL A 64 4.58 7.78 -0.22
N LEU A 65 5.06 7.67 -1.45
CA LEU A 65 6.50 7.53 -1.72
C LEU A 65 7.27 8.80 -1.38
N GLN A 66 6.77 9.98 -1.72
CA GLN A 66 7.39 11.25 -1.33
C GLN A 66 7.45 11.40 0.18
N LEU A 67 6.37 11.03 0.89
CA LEU A 67 6.35 11.04 2.35
C LEU A 67 7.37 10.04 2.92
N ALA A 68 7.44 8.83 2.38
CA ALA A 68 8.43 7.85 2.79
C ALA A 68 9.87 8.36 2.58
N ILE A 69 10.18 8.97 1.44
CA ILE A 69 11.49 9.56 1.15
C ILE A 69 11.82 10.67 2.15
N ARG A 70 10.88 11.60 2.41
CA ARG A 70 11.07 12.67 3.41
C ARG A 70 11.39 12.13 4.80
N HIS A 71 10.79 11.00 5.16
CA HIS A 71 10.99 10.32 6.43
C HIS A 71 12.09 9.25 6.39
N ARG A 72 12.91 9.19 5.33
CA ARG A 72 14.00 8.20 5.16
C ARG A 72 13.54 6.73 5.25
N GLY A 73 12.30 6.45 4.87
CA GLY A 73 11.71 5.11 4.90
C GLY A 73 11.29 4.65 6.30
N SER A 74 11.03 3.35 6.44
CA SER A 74 10.64 2.73 7.72
C SER A 74 11.78 1.89 8.30
N SER A 75 12.20 2.20 9.52
CA SER A 75 13.15 1.39 10.28
C SER A 75 12.40 0.49 11.27
N ILE A 76 11.90 -0.66 10.80
CA ILE A 76 11.09 -1.59 11.62
C ILE A 76 11.95 -2.62 12.35
N SER A 77 13.02 -3.12 11.72
CA SER A 77 14.03 -3.95 12.39
C SER A 77 15.39 -3.24 12.38
N ASP A 78 16.11 -3.34 11.26
CA ASP A 78 17.53 -2.99 11.17
C ASP A 78 17.78 -2.06 9.97
N TYR A 79 16.71 -1.64 9.31
CA TYR A 79 16.78 -0.83 8.10
C TYR A 79 17.32 0.57 8.42
N VAL A 80 18.33 0.98 7.66
CA VAL A 80 18.89 2.33 7.62
C VAL A 80 18.95 2.79 6.17
N ASP A 81 18.91 4.10 5.95
CA ASP A 81 19.10 4.67 4.62
C ASP A 81 20.55 4.47 4.12
N GLY A 82 20.84 4.87 2.88
CA GLY A 82 22.18 4.75 2.28
C GLY A 82 23.29 5.52 3.02
N ALA A 83 22.94 6.37 4.00
CA ALA A 83 23.87 7.10 4.86
C ALA A 83 23.91 6.54 6.29
N GLY A 84 23.32 5.36 6.54
CA GLY A 84 23.31 4.71 7.86
C GLY A 84 22.32 5.34 8.86
N LYS A 85 21.39 6.20 8.41
CA LYS A 85 20.43 6.86 9.30
C LYS A 85 19.10 6.12 9.32
N GLN A 86 18.49 6.04 10.50
CA GLN A 86 17.15 5.44 10.66
C GLN A 86 16.07 6.33 10.04
N GLY A 87 15.06 5.68 9.45
CA GLY A 87 13.83 6.29 8.98
C GLY A 87 12.76 6.35 10.07
N SER A 88 11.79 7.24 9.88
CA SER A 88 10.68 7.50 10.81
C SER A 88 9.30 7.22 10.22
N PHE A 89 9.20 6.72 8.98
CA PHE A 89 7.91 6.52 8.32
C PHE A 89 7.01 5.49 9.04
N GLN A 90 7.59 4.59 9.84
CA GLN A 90 6.84 3.66 10.70
C GLN A 90 5.88 4.34 11.68
N GLN A 91 6.20 5.57 12.09
CA GLN A 91 5.32 6.38 12.95
C GLN A 91 4.06 6.86 12.22
N LEU A 92 4.07 6.82 10.88
CA LEU A 92 2.99 7.29 10.02
C LEU A 92 2.15 6.13 9.44
N HIS A 93 2.40 4.89 9.84
CA HIS A 93 1.63 3.73 9.36
C HIS A 93 0.17 3.81 9.81
N ASN A 94 -0.74 3.75 8.85
CA ASN A 94 -2.17 3.72 9.12
C ASN A 94 -2.69 2.30 9.28
N VAL A 95 -2.10 1.33 8.57
CA VAL A 95 -2.57 -0.05 8.54
C VAL A 95 -1.46 -1.08 8.66
N TYR A 96 -0.27 -0.82 8.10
CA TYR A 96 0.80 -1.81 8.09
C TYR A 96 1.25 -2.16 9.51
N GLY A 97 1.28 -3.46 9.85
CA GLY A 97 1.68 -3.92 11.19
C GLY A 97 0.70 -3.55 12.31
N ARG A 98 -0.48 -3.03 11.96
CA ARG A 98 -1.50 -2.58 12.94
C ARG A 98 -2.69 -3.53 13.04
N GLU A 99 -2.50 -4.82 12.75
CA GLU A 99 -3.56 -5.84 12.89
C GLU A 99 -4.23 -5.78 14.27
N GLY A 100 -5.56 -5.82 14.31
CA GLY A 100 -6.36 -5.70 15.54
C GLY A 100 -6.53 -4.27 16.05
N GLN A 101 -5.66 -3.32 15.68
CA GLN A 101 -5.77 -1.93 16.12
C GLN A 101 -6.92 -1.18 15.41
N PRO A 102 -7.47 -0.12 16.03
CA PRO A 102 -8.53 0.68 15.42
C PRO A 102 -8.02 1.44 14.19
N CYS A 103 -8.78 1.40 13.11
CA CYS A 103 -8.52 2.19 11.91
C CYS A 103 -8.56 3.69 12.22
N PRO A 104 -7.54 4.48 11.82
CA PRO A 104 -7.48 5.91 12.12
C PRO A 104 -8.59 6.74 11.44
N ARG A 105 -9.33 6.17 10.47
CA ARG A 105 -10.44 6.85 9.78
C ARG A 105 -11.82 6.50 10.31
N CYS A 106 -12.02 5.29 10.83
CA CYS A 106 -13.38 4.78 11.11
C CYS A 106 -13.50 3.90 12.36
N GLY A 107 -12.40 3.71 13.11
CA GLY A 107 -12.38 2.93 14.35
C GLY A 107 -12.45 1.41 14.20
N ALA A 108 -12.84 0.86 13.05
CA ALA A 108 -12.89 -0.60 12.87
C ALA A 108 -11.50 -1.24 12.94
N ALA A 109 -11.41 -2.42 13.55
CA ALA A 109 -10.17 -3.18 13.66
C ALA A 109 -9.55 -3.46 12.27
N ILE A 110 -8.27 -3.15 12.13
CA ILE A 110 -7.47 -3.50 10.95
C ILE A 110 -7.34 -5.02 10.86
N ARG A 111 -7.52 -5.55 9.66
CA ARG A 111 -7.40 -6.98 9.36
C ARG A 111 -6.12 -7.24 8.57
N ARG A 112 -5.55 -8.42 8.77
CA ARG A 112 -4.46 -8.95 7.96
C ARG A 112 -4.94 -10.13 7.13
N VAL A 113 -4.48 -10.20 5.89
CA VAL A 113 -4.60 -11.39 5.04
C VAL A 113 -3.24 -11.70 4.43
N VAL A 114 -3.05 -12.91 3.92
CA VAL A 114 -1.86 -13.27 3.14
C VAL A 114 -2.25 -13.35 1.67
N LEU A 115 -1.55 -12.59 0.82
CA LEU A 115 -1.73 -12.57 -0.63
C LEU A 115 -0.38 -12.80 -1.30
N GLY A 116 -0.24 -13.87 -2.09
CA GLY A 116 1.01 -14.19 -2.79
C GLY A 116 2.21 -14.30 -1.84
N GLN A 117 2.03 -15.03 -0.72
CA GLN A 117 3.05 -15.21 0.34
C GLN A 117 3.47 -13.95 1.10
N ARG A 118 2.79 -12.81 0.91
CA ARG A 118 3.05 -11.58 1.68
C ARG A 118 1.83 -11.13 2.47
N SER A 119 2.07 -10.64 3.68
CA SER A 119 1.03 -10.06 4.53
C SER A 119 0.43 -8.81 3.87
N SER A 120 -0.85 -8.56 4.10
CA SER A 120 -1.55 -7.37 3.61
C SER A 120 -2.51 -6.89 4.67
N HIS A 121 -2.29 -5.67 5.17
CA HIS A 121 -3.09 -5.04 6.20
C HIS A 121 -4.07 -4.05 5.57
N TYR A 122 -5.33 -4.09 6.00
CA TYR A 122 -6.38 -3.25 5.44
C TYR A 122 -7.50 -3.01 6.43
N CYS A 123 -8.25 -1.93 6.23
CA CYS A 123 -9.47 -1.66 6.99
C CYS A 123 -10.70 -2.22 6.25
N PRO A 124 -11.48 -3.14 6.86
CA PRO A 124 -12.63 -3.76 6.19
C PRO A 124 -13.78 -2.77 5.91
N ARG A 125 -13.87 -1.66 6.66
CA ARG A 125 -14.90 -0.64 6.44
C ARG A 125 -14.51 0.40 5.39
N CYS A 126 -13.24 0.83 5.39
CA CYS A 126 -12.73 1.86 4.47
C CYS A 126 -12.39 1.29 3.09
N GLN A 127 -11.92 0.05 3.03
CA GLN A 127 -11.50 -0.62 1.79
C GLN A 127 -12.48 -1.75 1.49
N ARG A 128 -13.65 -1.42 0.94
CA ARG A 128 -14.68 -2.40 0.58
C ARG A 128 -14.30 -3.12 -0.72
N ALA A 129 -14.59 -4.42 -0.80
CA ALA A 129 -14.30 -5.26 -1.96
C ALA A 129 -15.27 -5.02 -3.11
#